data_AF-A0AAE9T1U9-F1
#
_entry.id   AF-A0AAE9T1U9-F1
#
_cell.length_a   1.000
_cell.length_b   1.000
_cell.length_c   1.000
_cell.angle_alpha   90.00
_cell.angle_beta   90.00
_cell.angle_gamma   90.00
#
_symmetry.space_group_name_H-M   'P 1'
#
loop_
_entity.id
_entity.type
_entity.pdbx_description
1 polymer ?
#
loop_
_entity_poly.entity_id
_entity_poly.type
_entity_poly.pdbx_seq_one_letter_code
_entity_poly.pdbx_strand_id
1 'polypeptide(L)'
;MNIKEACDKLNEWILLSNGLPIDIGASEKFSFSRNKILNKNELSNFEKVSKINLPDDYKFFLITVGSIDIFIGEVSSGIEIQSPFDVKGFSKSVFDNYGDDLFPDLFLTTSIPKFGCFGGFLLDGESEVNYGIFYPETPPELWIEECDFMSFNDWVVNLVDFKSKKI
;
A
#
# COMPACT_ATOMS: atom_id res chain seq x y z
N MET A 1 9.83 11.23 11.49
CA MET A 1 8.37 11.07 11.54
C MET A 1 8.08 9.67 12.06
N ASN A 2 7.05 9.48 12.90
CA ASN A 2 6.55 8.15 13.29
C ASN A 2 5.27 7.79 12.51
N ILE A 3 4.80 6.54 12.61
CA ILE A 3 3.62 6.07 11.85
C ILE A 3 2.36 6.88 12.12
N LYS A 4 2.13 7.31 13.37
CA LYS A 4 0.95 8.11 13.70
C LYS A 4 1.01 9.48 13.00
N GLU A 5 2.17 10.14 13.06
CA GLU A 5 2.40 11.41 12.36
C GLU A 5 2.24 11.26 10.84
N ALA A 6 2.71 10.14 10.26
CA ALA A 6 2.55 9.86 8.84
C ALA A 6 1.06 9.67 8.46
N CYS A 7 0.31 8.91 9.24
CA CYS A 7 -1.14 8.74 9.06
C CYS A 7 -1.91 10.05 9.22
N ASP A 8 -1.58 10.87 10.23
CA ASP A 8 -2.19 12.19 10.43
C ASP A 8 -1.92 13.11 9.22
N LYS A 9 -0.71 13.06 8.67
CA LYS A 9 -0.34 13.82 7.48
C LYS A 9 -1.09 13.36 6.22
N LEU A 10 -1.21 12.05 6.01
CA LEU A 10 -2.01 11.50 4.92
C LEU A 10 -3.47 11.92 5.04
N ASN A 11 -4.04 11.84 6.24
CA ASN A 11 -5.41 12.28 6.51
C ASN A 11 -5.62 13.77 6.22
N GLU A 12 -4.65 14.62 6.59
CA GLU A 12 -4.65 16.05 6.25
C GLU A 12 -4.64 16.26 4.73
N TRP A 13 -3.73 15.61 4.00
CA TRP A 13 -3.63 15.74 2.54
C TRP A 13 -4.88 15.22 1.82
N ILE A 14 -5.43 14.10 2.25
CA ILE A 14 -6.68 13.54 1.72
C ILE A 14 -7.83 14.53 1.92
N LEU A 15 -7.94 15.13 3.11
CA LEU A 15 -9.00 16.10 3.42
C LEU A 15 -8.86 17.37 2.58
N LEU A 16 -7.65 17.91 2.47
CA LEU A 16 -7.37 19.14 1.72
C LEU A 16 -7.51 18.93 0.21
N SER A 17 -7.06 17.78 -0.29
CA SER A 17 -7.11 17.45 -1.71
C SER A 17 -8.53 17.11 -2.15
N ASN A 18 -9.20 16.21 -1.43
CA ASN A 18 -10.50 15.66 -1.82
C ASN A 18 -10.52 15.25 -3.32
N GLY A 19 -9.45 14.61 -3.78
CA GLY A 19 -9.25 14.20 -5.18
C GLY A 19 -8.79 15.31 -6.13
N LEU A 20 -8.59 16.54 -5.68
CA LEU A 20 -8.08 17.66 -6.47
C LEU A 20 -6.60 17.94 -6.18
N PRO A 21 -5.79 18.36 -7.17
CA PRO A 21 -4.38 18.63 -6.95
C PRO A 21 -4.14 19.78 -5.94
N ILE A 22 -3.33 19.51 -4.91
CA ILE A 22 -2.88 20.48 -3.91
C ILE A 22 -1.35 20.61 -3.92
N ASP A 23 -0.87 21.77 -3.50
CA ASP A 23 0.55 22.01 -3.26
C ASP A 23 0.92 21.55 -1.85
N ILE A 24 1.78 20.53 -1.77
CA ILE A 24 2.32 20.00 -0.51
C ILE A 24 3.78 20.44 -0.24
N GLY A 25 4.30 21.39 -1.02
CA GLY A 25 5.69 21.84 -0.97
C GLY A 25 6.66 20.93 -1.73
N ALA A 26 6.16 20.14 -2.68
CA ALA A 26 6.94 19.27 -3.55
C ALA A 26 7.15 19.89 -4.95
N SER A 27 7.83 19.19 -5.85
CA SER A 27 8.13 19.66 -7.21
C SER A 27 6.89 19.86 -8.10
N GLU A 28 5.76 19.25 -7.74
CA GLU A 28 4.49 19.35 -8.44
C GLU A 28 3.32 19.30 -7.45
N LYS A 29 2.11 19.59 -7.94
CA LYS A 29 0.88 19.39 -7.18
C LYS A 29 0.45 17.93 -7.24
N PHE A 30 -0.10 17.43 -6.13
CA PHE A 30 -0.56 16.05 -6.02
C PHE A 30 -2.00 15.99 -5.56
N SER A 31 -2.72 14.99 -6.05
CA SER A 31 -4.06 14.63 -5.60
C SER A 31 -3.99 13.43 -4.67
N PHE A 32 -4.92 13.41 -3.73
CA PHE A 32 -5.09 12.40 -2.69
C PHE A 32 -6.58 12.11 -2.55
N SER A 33 -6.94 10.84 -2.63
CA SER A 33 -8.31 10.35 -2.46
C SER A 33 -8.32 9.16 -1.51
N ARG A 34 -9.45 9.03 -0.81
CA ARG A 34 -9.75 7.87 0.02
C ARG A 34 -10.88 7.09 -0.63
N ASN A 35 -10.63 5.82 -0.87
CA ASN A 35 -11.60 4.90 -1.45
C ASN A 35 -12.54 4.37 -0.37
N LYS A 36 -11.97 3.82 0.71
CA LYS A 36 -12.76 3.27 1.83
C LYS A 36 -11.97 3.24 3.13
N ILE A 37 -12.56 3.77 4.22
CA ILE A 37 -12.13 3.43 5.59
C ILE A 37 -12.79 2.11 5.99
N LEU A 38 -12.02 1.22 6.58
CA LEU A 38 -12.52 -0.04 7.12
C LEU A 38 -12.59 0.01 8.63
N ASN A 39 -13.59 -0.65 9.22
CA ASN A 39 -13.66 -0.82 10.67
C ASN A 39 -13.20 -2.22 11.09
N LYS A 40 -12.98 -2.39 12.40
CA LYS A 40 -12.53 -3.67 13.00
C LYS A 40 -13.44 -4.84 12.64
N ASN A 41 -14.77 -4.64 12.60
CA ASN A 41 -15.70 -5.72 12.29
C ASN A 41 -15.60 -6.17 10.84
N GLU A 42 -15.43 -5.22 9.90
CA GLU A 42 -15.21 -5.55 8.48
C GLU A 42 -13.93 -6.35 8.28
N LEU A 43 -12.83 -5.93 8.91
CA LEU A 43 -11.54 -6.64 8.84
C LEU A 43 -11.63 -8.02 9.49
N SER A 44 -12.20 -8.13 10.69
CA SER A 44 -12.40 -9.43 11.33
C SER A 44 -13.33 -10.34 10.53
N ASN A 45 -14.32 -9.79 9.84
CA ASN A 45 -15.17 -10.58 8.94
C ASN A 45 -14.39 -11.06 7.71
N PHE A 46 -13.56 -10.21 7.12
CA PHE A 46 -12.65 -10.59 6.03
C PHE A 46 -11.76 -11.77 6.45
N GLU A 47 -11.06 -11.65 7.59
CA GLU A 47 -10.14 -12.70 8.06
C GLU A 47 -10.87 -14.03 8.32
N LYS A 48 -12.07 -13.96 8.92
CA LYS A 48 -12.91 -15.15 9.18
C LYS A 48 -13.37 -15.86 7.91
N VAL A 49 -13.76 -15.10 6.89
CA VAL A 49 -14.31 -15.63 5.63
C VAL A 49 -13.19 -16.12 4.72
N SER A 50 -12.12 -15.33 4.55
CA SER A 50 -10.99 -15.63 3.67
C SER A 50 -10.00 -16.63 4.25
N LYS A 51 -9.99 -16.81 5.58
CA LYS A 51 -8.94 -17.55 6.33
C LYS A 51 -7.55 -16.94 6.20
N ILE A 52 -7.46 -15.67 5.82
CA ILE A 52 -6.22 -14.90 5.76
C ILE A 52 -6.13 -14.04 7.02
N ASN A 53 -5.00 -14.11 7.73
CA ASN A 53 -4.73 -13.21 8.84
C ASN A 53 -4.01 -11.97 8.30
N LEU A 54 -4.62 -10.80 8.48
CA LEU A 54 -4.02 -9.55 8.02
C LEU A 54 -2.97 -9.07 9.03
N PRO A 55 -1.81 -8.56 8.57
CA PRO A 55 -0.83 -7.92 9.44
C PRO A 55 -1.44 -6.76 10.24
N ASP A 56 -1.02 -6.62 11.51
CA ASP A 56 -1.59 -5.63 12.43
C ASP A 56 -1.36 -4.19 11.96
N ASP A 57 -0.19 -3.91 11.38
CA ASP A 57 0.15 -2.61 10.79
C ASP A 57 -0.80 -2.23 9.64
N TYR A 58 -1.12 -3.19 8.79
CA TYR A 58 -2.06 -2.97 7.68
C TYR A 58 -3.48 -2.72 8.19
N LYS A 59 -3.94 -3.51 9.17
CA LYS A 59 -5.25 -3.27 9.81
C LYS A 59 -5.31 -1.90 10.47
N PHE A 60 -4.25 -1.51 11.18
CA PHE A 60 -4.13 -0.18 11.80
C PHE A 60 -4.26 0.93 10.75
N PHE A 61 -3.53 0.80 9.64
CA PHE A 61 -3.56 1.76 8.55
C PHE A 61 -4.95 1.86 7.88
N LEU A 62 -5.59 0.72 7.58
CA LEU A 62 -6.92 0.69 6.96
C LEU A 62 -8.02 1.28 7.86
N ILE A 63 -7.86 1.19 9.18
CA ILE A 63 -8.76 1.81 10.16
C ILE A 63 -8.51 3.32 10.26
N THR A 64 -7.24 3.73 10.22
CA THR A 64 -6.83 5.11 10.51
C THR A 64 -6.89 6.02 9.30
N VAL A 65 -6.51 5.50 8.14
CA VAL A 65 -6.38 6.22 6.86
C VAL A 65 -7.34 5.64 5.81
N GLY A 66 -7.44 4.31 5.74
CA GLY A 66 -8.25 3.60 4.74
C GLY A 66 -7.44 3.14 3.53
N SER A 67 -8.16 2.53 2.58
CA SER A 67 -7.68 2.36 1.21
C SER A 67 -7.70 3.70 0.49
N ILE A 68 -6.64 4.02 -0.25
CA ILE A 68 -6.34 5.36 -0.74
C ILE A 68 -5.61 5.34 -2.07
N ASP A 69 -5.77 6.43 -2.82
CA ASP A 69 -4.87 6.79 -3.91
C ASP A 69 -4.15 8.08 -3.55
N ILE A 70 -2.83 8.06 -3.66
CA ILE A 70 -1.98 9.15 -3.17
C ILE A 70 -0.91 9.52 -4.19
N PHE A 71 -0.45 10.76 -4.13
CA PHE A 71 0.59 11.29 -5.00
C PHE A 71 0.26 11.18 -6.50
N ILE A 72 -1.02 11.28 -6.86
CA ILE A 72 -1.44 11.39 -8.26
C ILE A 72 -1.09 12.80 -8.75
N GLY A 73 -0.09 12.89 -9.63
CA GLY A 73 0.41 14.14 -10.17
C GLY A 73 -0.16 14.40 -11.57
N GLU A 74 0.30 15.48 -12.21
CA GLU A 74 -0.10 15.77 -13.59
C GLU A 74 0.48 14.73 -14.57
N VAL A 75 1.65 14.18 -14.24
CA VAL A 75 2.38 13.20 -15.05
C VAL A 75 2.69 11.89 -14.31
N SER A 76 2.26 11.76 -13.05
CA SER A 76 2.48 10.55 -12.26
C SER A 76 1.18 9.86 -11.87
N SER A 77 1.08 8.56 -12.16
CA SER A 77 -0.08 7.71 -11.84
C SER A 77 -0.25 7.39 -10.34
N GLY A 78 0.50 8.03 -9.45
CA GLY A 78 0.38 7.88 -8.00
C GLY A 78 0.75 6.50 -7.46
N ILE A 79 0.26 6.24 -6.25
CA ILE A 79 0.34 4.98 -5.51
C ILE A 79 -1.06 4.68 -5.01
N GLU A 80 -1.52 3.45 -5.23
CA GLU A 80 -2.77 2.94 -4.69
C GLU A 80 -2.45 1.95 -3.56
N ILE A 81 -3.07 2.13 -2.39
CA ILE A 81 -3.08 1.15 -1.30
C ILE A 81 -4.51 0.62 -1.21
N GLN A 82 -4.68 -0.66 -1.51
CA GLN A 82 -5.97 -1.28 -1.76
C GLN A 82 -6.71 -1.68 -0.50
N SER A 83 -7.98 -2.07 -0.66
CA SER A 83 -8.73 -2.74 0.40
C SER A 83 -8.45 -4.26 0.34
N PRO A 84 -8.43 -4.98 1.47
CA PRO A 84 -8.15 -6.42 1.48
C PRO A 84 -9.20 -7.23 0.69
N PHE A 85 -10.40 -6.68 0.49
CA PHE A 85 -11.45 -7.30 -0.30
C PHE A 85 -11.12 -7.36 -1.80
N ASP A 86 -10.22 -6.49 -2.26
CA ASP A 86 -9.87 -6.32 -3.67
C ASP A 86 -8.55 -7.03 -4.02
N VAL A 87 -7.70 -7.28 -3.01
CA VAL A 87 -6.36 -7.86 -3.14
C VAL A 87 -6.35 -9.17 -3.92
N LYS A 88 -7.31 -10.08 -3.69
CA LYS A 88 -7.33 -11.35 -4.45
C LYS A 88 -7.48 -11.13 -5.96
N GLY A 89 -8.37 -10.21 -6.35
CA GLY A 89 -8.59 -9.90 -7.77
C GLY A 89 -7.37 -9.20 -8.37
N PHE A 90 -6.78 -8.28 -7.61
CA PHE A 90 -5.56 -7.58 -8.01
C PHE A 90 -4.37 -8.52 -8.15
N SER A 91 -4.05 -9.33 -7.13
CA SER A 91 -3.00 -10.35 -7.17
C SER A 91 -3.14 -11.24 -8.39
N LYS A 92 -4.35 -11.77 -8.64
CA LYS A 92 -4.61 -12.57 -9.84
C LYS A 92 -4.27 -11.82 -11.13
N SER A 93 -4.69 -10.56 -11.24
CA SER A 93 -4.39 -9.76 -12.43
C SER A 93 -2.89 -9.48 -12.61
N VAL A 94 -2.12 -9.41 -11.53
CA VAL A 94 -0.66 -9.30 -11.59
C VAL A 94 -0.07 -10.63 -12.03
N PHE A 95 -0.31 -11.71 -11.30
CA PHE A 95 0.34 -12.99 -11.58
C PHE A 95 -0.03 -13.57 -12.95
N ASP A 96 -1.29 -13.40 -13.41
CA ASP A 96 -1.70 -13.79 -14.78
C ASP A 96 -0.84 -13.14 -15.88
N ASN A 97 -0.17 -12.00 -15.61
CA ASN A 97 0.70 -11.29 -16.54
C ASN A 97 2.20 -11.49 -16.29
N TYR A 98 2.62 -11.92 -15.10
CA TYR A 98 4.03 -11.91 -14.69
C TYR A 98 4.63 -13.29 -14.40
N GLY A 99 3.83 -14.30 -14.02
CA GLY A 99 4.36 -15.63 -13.69
C GLY A 99 3.52 -16.38 -12.65
N ASP A 100 4.18 -17.12 -11.77
CA ASP A 100 3.52 -17.94 -10.77
C ASP A 100 2.59 -17.13 -9.84
N ASP A 101 1.42 -17.70 -9.55
CA ASP A 101 0.45 -17.12 -8.61
C ASP A 101 0.86 -17.44 -7.17
N LEU A 102 1.42 -16.43 -6.50
CA LEU A 102 1.89 -16.53 -5.12
C LEU A 102 0.80 -16.20 -4.08
N PHE A 103 -0.44 -15.91 -4.50
CA PHE A 103 -1.54 -15.67 -3.56
C PHE A 103 -1.99 -16.99 -2.88
N PRO A 104 -2.28 -17.01 -1.56
CA PRO A 104 -2.34 -15.87 -0.64
C PRO A 104 -1.04 -15.57 0.11
N ASP A 105 -0.01 -16.39 -0.05
CA ASP A 105 1.24 -16.27 0.72
C ASP A 105 1.91 -14.91 0.47
N LEU A 106 1.86 -14.42 -0.78
CA LEU A 106 2.19 -13.05 -1.12
C LEU A 106 0.92 -12.22 -1.38
N PHE A 107 0.57 -11.38 -0.41
CA PHE A 107 -0.64 -10.57 -0.37
C PHE A 107 -0.37 -9.16 -0.91
N LEU A 108 -0.53 -8.97 -2.22
CA LEU A 108 -0.24 -7.71 -2.92
C LEU A 108 -1.28 -6.64 -2.60
N THR A 109 -0.91 -5.63 -1.83
CA THR A 109 -1.83 -4.58 -1.34
C THR A 109 -1.64 -3.23 -1.99
N THR A 110 -0.53 -3.05 -2.71
CA THR A 110 -0.14 -1.75 -3.22
C THR A 110 0.21 -1.84 -4.70
N SER A 111 -0.28 -0.87 -5.47
CA SER A 111 0.09 -0.66 -6.87
C SER A 111 0.88 0.64 -7.00
N ILE A 112 2.01 0.59 -7.71
CA ILE A 112 2.86 1.76 -8.00
C ILE A 112 3.04 1.85 -9.52
N PRO A 113 2.02 2.33 -10.27
CA PRO A 113 1.99 2.17 -11.72
C PRO A 113 3.12 2.90 -12.44
N LYS A 114 3.63 4.01 -11.88
CA LYS A 114 4.74 4.78 -12.46
C LYS A 114 5.99 3.92 -12.71
N PHE A 115 6.24 2.93 -11.87
CA PHE A 115 7.38 2.03 -11.98
C PHE A 115 6.98 0.60 -12.37
N GLY A 116 5.67 0.33 -12.55
CA GLY A 116 5.16 -1.03 -12.71
C GLY A 116 5.42 -1.93 -11.49
N CYS A 117 5.69 -1.33 -10.33
CA CYS A 117 6.01 -2.06 -9.10
C CYS A 117 4.76 -2.37 -8.30
N PHE A 118 4.86 -3.42 -7.48
CA PHE A 118 3.80 -3.87 -6.59
C PHE A 118 4.33 -3.90 -5.17
N GLY A 119 3.50 -3.55 -4.19
CA GLY A 119 3.84 -3.73 -2.77
C GLY A 119 2.92 -4.75 -2.14
N GLY A 120 3.44 -5.53 -1.20
CA GLY A 120 2.66 -6.62 -0.60
C GLY A 120 3.31 -7.20 0.64
N PHE A 121 2.52 -8.03 1.33
CA PHE A 121 2.93 -8.72 2.53
C PHE A 121 3.24 -10.18 2.25
N LEU A 122 4.35 -10.68 2.78
CA LEU A 122 4.56 -12.11 2.96
C LEU A 122 3.80 -12.55 4.21
N LEU A 123 2.89 -13.51 4.07
CA LEU A 123 2.01 -13.99 5.14
C LEU A 123 2.56 -15.26 5.82
N ASP A 124 3.87 -15.35 6.00
CA ASP A 124 4.58 -16.53 6.53
C ASP A 124 4.63 -16.60 8.07
N GLY A 125 4.04 -15.62 8.77
CA GLY A 125 3.77 -15.66 10.20
C GLY A 125 4.75 -14.85 11.06
N GLU A 126 4.18 -14.16 12.06
CA GLU A 126 4.78 -13.38 13.18
C GLU A 126 5.90 -12.36 12.89
N SER A 127 6.47 -12.27 11.70
CA SER A 127 7.46 -11.23 11.37
C SER A 127 6.78 -9.86 11.21
N GLU A 128 7.28 -8.87 11.96
CA GLU A 128 6.93 -7.45 11.73
C GLU A 128 7.62 -6.89 10.47
N VAL A 129 8.61 -7.61 9.94
CA VAL A 129 9.37 -7.26 8.74
C VAL A 129 8.93 -8.21 7.62
N ASN A 130 7.78 -7.93 7.02
CA ASN A 130 7.14 -8.79 6.03
C ASN A 130 6.54 -8.03 4.85
N TYR A 131 6.78 -6.73 4.74
CA TYR A 131 6.31 -5.92 3.62
C TYR A 131 7.44 -5.68 2.61
N GLY A 132 7.16 -5.96 1.34
CA GLY A 132 8.12 -5.89 0.25
C GLY A 132 7.62 -5.04 -0.91
N ILE A 133 8.57 -4.55 -1.73
CA ILE A 133 8.31 -3.94 -3.04
C ILE A 133 8.89 -4.82 -4.12
N PHE A 134 8.02 -5.26 -5.02
CA PHE A 134 8.31 -6.20 -6.09
C PHE A 134 8.40 -5.48 -7.42
N TYR A 135 9.45 -5.79 -8.17
CA TYR A 135 9.78 -5.13 -9.43
C TYR A 135 9.42 -6.03 -10.60
N PRO A 136 8.90 -5.47 -11.70
CA PRO A 136 8.48 -6.25 -12.86
C PRO A 136 9.64 -6.90 -13.61
N GLU A 137 10.88 -6.49 -13.35
CA GLU A 137 12.08 -7.08 -13.96
C GLU A 137 12.53 -8.37 -13.27
N THR A 138 12.11 -8.59 -12.03
CA THR A 138 12.27 -9.87 -11.33
C THR A 138 11.01 -10.68 -11.57
N PRO A 139 11.10 -11.95 -11.98
CA PRO A 139 9.93 -12.80 -12.15
C PRO A 139 9.36 -13.20 -10.76
N PRO A 140 8.04 -13.45 -10.63
CA PRO A 140 7.41 -13.70 -9.33
C PRO A 140 8.06 -14.81 -8.50
N GLU A 141 8.57 -15.87 -9.14
CA GLU A 141 9.19 -17.01 -8.48
C GLU A 141 10.41 -16.62 -7.64
N LEU A 142 11.05 -15.49 -7.95
CA LEU A 142 12.21 -14.96 -7.24
C LEU A 142 11.86 -13.80 -6.30
N TRP A 143 10.63 -13.29 -6.31
CA TRP A 143 10.24 -12.13 -5.50
C TRP A 143 10.44 -12.33 -4.01
N ILE A 144 10.10 -13.51 -3.48
CA ILE A 144 10.24 -13.76 -2.04
C ILE A 144 11.72 -13.88 -1.66
N GLU A 145 12.55 -14.48 -2.50
CA GLU A 145 13.98 -14.71 -2.22
C GLU A 145 14.83 -13.44 -2.38
N GLU A 146 14.49 -12.59 -3.35
CA GLU A 146 15.25 -11.38 -3.69
C GLU A 146 14.73 -10.11 -3.00
N CYS A 147 13.57 -10.16 -2.33
CA CYS A 147 13.01 -8.98 -1.69
C CYS A 147 13.71 -8.64 -0.36
N ASP A 148 14.17 -7.39 -0.26
CA ASP A 148 14.52 -6.77 1.01
C ASP A 148 13.25 -6.35 1.75
N PHE A 149 12.74 -7.23 2.61
CA PHE A 149 11.55 -6.95 3.41
C PHE A 149 11.80 -5.85 4.46
N MET A 150 10.76 -5.06 4.73
CA MET A 150 10.69 -4.05 5.79
C MET A 150 9.35 -4.10 6.51
N SER A 151 9.19 -3.31 7.57
CA SER A 151 7.86 -3.11 8.14
C SER A 151 7.01 -2.21 7.23
N PHE A 152 5.71 -2.47 7.18
CA PHE A 152 4.79 -1.60 6.42
C PHE A 152 4.76 -0.19 7.00
N ASN A 153 4.84 -0.07 8.33
CA ASN A 153 4.89 1.23 8.98
C ASN A 153 6.11 2.05 8.53
N ASP A 154 7.30 1.44 8.47
CA ASP A 154 8.51 2.12 7.98
C ASP A 154 8.37 2.52 6.52
N TRP A 155 7.78 1.66 5.68
CA TRP A 155 7.52 1.99 4.29
C TRP A 155 6.60 3.22 4.15
N VAL A 156 5.49 3.27 4.89
CA VAL A 156 4.57 4.42 4.90
C VAL A 156 5.25 5.68 5.43
N VAL A 157 6.00 5.58 6.52
CA VAL A 157 6.74 6.71 7.11
C VAL A 157 7.75 7.28 6.10
N ASN A 158 8.54 6.41 5.47
CA ASN A 158 9.52 6.82 4.47
C ASN A 158 8.86 7.49 3.27
N LEU A 159 7.71 6.96 2.81
CA LEU A 159 6.95 7.52 1.71
C LEU A 159 6.47 8.95 2.01
N VAL A 160 5.87 9.16 3.18
CA VAL A 160 5.36 10.48 3.60
C VAL A 160 6.51 11.45 3.87
N ASP A 161 7.56 11.00 4.56
CA ASP A 161 8.73 11.83 4.90
C ASP A 161 9.43 12.32 3.62
N PHE A 162 9.67 11.42 2.66
CA PHE A 162 10.29 11.75 1.37
C PHE A 162 9.52 12.85 0.62
N LYS A 163 8.18 12.78 0.61
CA LYS A 163 7.33 13.76 -0.08
C LYS A 163 7.10 15.05 0.70
N SER A 164 7.28 15.02 2.02
CA SER A 164 7.13 16.19 2.89
C SER A 164 8.37 17.07 2.98
N LYS A 165 9.54 16.55 2.61
CA LYS A 165 10.79 17.31 2.58
C LYS A 165 10.76 18.31 1.42
N LYS A 166 10.61 19.58 1.77
CA LYS A 166 10.85 20.72 0.86
C LYS A 166 12.31 20.67 0.39
N ILE A 167 12.53 20.61 -0.92
CA ILE A 167 13.82 20.90 -1.55
C ILE A 167 13.93 22.42 -1.72
#